data_AF-Q1RHK3-F1
#
_entry.id   AF-Q1RHK3-F1
#
_cell.length_a   1.000
_cell.length_b   1.000
_cell.length_c   1.000
_cell.angle_alpha   90.00
_cell.angle_beta   90.00
_cell.angle_gamma   90.00
#
_symmetry.space_group_name_H-M   'P 1'
#
loop_
_entity.id
_entity.type
_entity.pdbx_description
1 polymer ?
#
loop_
_entity_poly.entity_id
_entity_poly.type
_entity_poly.pdbx_seq_one_letter_code
_entity_poly.pdbx_strand_id
1 'polypeptide(L)' 'MLQKSLLIYRLSCHYKNIQGKLYELRFFFSRGYRIYFTEKNNEIILLLNAGDKDTQSKDIKKALEIMEEIYK' A
#
# COMPACT_ATOMS: atom_id res chain seq x y z
N MET A 1 -33.33 11.67 0.98
CA MET A 1 -33.19 10.23 1.30
C MET A 1 -33.12 9.47 -0.02
N LEU A 2 -32.00 9.59 -0.74
CA LEU A 2 -31.73 8.88 -1.98
C LEU A 2 -30.85 7.68 -1.62
N GLN A 3 -31.36 6.50 -1.94
CA GLN A 3 -30.73 5.21 -1.67
C GLN A 3 -29.35 5.12 -2.34
N LYS A 4 -28.34 4.87 -1.49
CA LYS A 4 -27.32 3.83 -1.68
C LYS A 4 -26.72 3.68 -3.09
N SER A 5 -26.10 4.72 -3.63
CA SER A 5 -25.13 4.58 -4.74
C SER A 5 -23.66 4.59 -4.27
N LEU A 6 -23.42 4.55 -2.95
CA LEU A 6 -22.07 4.48 -2.38
C LEU A 6 -21.84 3.10 -1.77
N LEU A 7 -21.78 2.06 -2.61
CA LEU A 7 -21.20 0.76 -2.23
C LEU A 7 -19.66 0.85 -2.31
N ILE A 8 -19.08 1.89 -1.70
CA ILE A 8 -17.68 1.81 -1.29
C ILE A 8 -17.77 0.95 -0.04
N TYR A 9 -17.49 -0.35 -0.19
CA TYR A 9 -17.21 -1.25 0.92
C TYR A 9 -16.47 -0.44 1.99
N ARG A 10 -16.89 -0.52 3.25
CA ARG A 10 -16.10 -0.05 4.39
C ARG A 10 -14.70 -0.65 4.24
N LEU A 11 -13.80 0.04 3.55
CA LEU A 11 -12.41 -0.34 3.39
C LEU A 11 -11.81 0.06 4.74
N SER A 12 -11.96 -0.84 5.69
CA SER A 12 -11.22 -0.82 6.93
C SER A 12 -9.76 -0.97 6.51
N CYS A 13 -9.07 0.14 6.25
CA CYS A 13 -7.67 0.16 5.91
C CYS A 13 -6.99 1.37 6.56
N HIS A 14 -5.70 1.22 6.85
CA HIS A 14 -4.85 2.34 7.20
C HIS A 14 -3.54 2.24 6.43
N TYR A 15 -2.83 3.35 6.28
CA TYR A 15 -1.48 3.35 5.76
C TYR A 15 -0.48 3.64 6.87
N LYS A 16 0.77 3.19 6.67
CA LYS A 16 1.89 3.44 7.56
C LYS A 16 3.08 3.91 6.73
N ASN A 17 3.77 4.95 7.17
CA ASN A 17 5.09 5.28 6.62
C ASN A 17 6.10 4.22 7.12
N ILE A 18 6.79 3.58 6.19
CA ILE A 18 7.78 2.53 6.50
C ILE A 18 9.16 3.16 6.63
N GLN A 19 9.60 3.89 5.59
CA GLN A 19 10.90 4.53 5.55
C GLN A 19 10.93 5.58 4.44
N GLY A 20 11.29 6.82 4.77
CA GLY A 20 11.40 7.90 3.79
C GLY A 20 10.09 8.08 3.02
N LYS A 21 10.13 7.87 1.69
CA LYS A 21 8.97 7.99 0.79
C LYS A 21 8.24 6.66 0.53
N LEU A 22 8.55 5.60 1.29
CA LEU A 22 7.88 4.31 1.19
C LEU A 22 6.73 4.22 2.20
N TYR A 23 5.54 3.87 1.70
CA TYR A 23 4.34 3.68 2.49
C TYR A 23 3.77 2.28 2.29
N GLU A 24 3.11 1.75 3.33
CA GLU A 24 2.41 0.48 3.32
C GLU A 24 0.93 0.73 3.62
N LEU A 25 0.05 0.39 2.68
CA LEU A 25 -1.40 0.36 2.88
C LEU A 25 -1.81 -1.06 3.34
N ARG A 26 -2.44 -1.14 4.52
CA ARG A 26 -2.93 -2.41 5.09
C ARG A 26 -4.43 -2.49 5.01
N PHE A 27 -4.93 -3.57 4.43
CA PHE A 27 -6.36 -3.86 4.41
C PHE A 27 -6.73 -4.77 5.57
N PHE A 28 -7.80 -4.45 6.28
CA PHE A 28 -8.33 -5.25 7.40
C PHE A 28 -9.41 -6.26 6.99
N PHE A 29 -9.77 -6.30 5.71
CA PHE A 29 -10.63 -7.35 5.16
C PHE A 29 -9.77 -8.40 4.45
N SER A 30 -10.28 -9.64 4.37
CA SER A 30 -9.56 -10.79 3.79
C SER A 30 -8.29 -11.15 4.59
N ARG A 31 -7.29 -11.77 3.95
CA ARG A 31 -6.03 -12.27 4.53
C ARG A 31 -5.06 -11.18 5.03
N GLY A 32 -5.43 -9.90 4.91
CA GLY A 32 -4.58 -8.79 5.33
C GLY A 32 -3.57 -8.36 4.26
N TYR A 33 -4.06 -8.06 3.05
CA TYR A 33 -3.24 -7.57 1.94
C TYR A 33 -2.45 -6.31 2.33
N ARG A 34 -1.24 -6.20 1.78
CA ARG A 34 -0.36 -5.05 1.91
C ARG A 34 -0.04 -4.51 0.54
N ILE A 35 -0.23 -3.22 0.34
CA ILE A 35 0.25 -2.54 -0.86
C ILE A 35 1.36 -1.60 -0.45
N TYR A 36 2.52 -1.75 -1.08
CA TYR A 36 3.61 -0.79 -0.94
C TYR A 36 3.54 0.24 -2.05
N PHE A 37 3.63 1.51 -1.69
CA PHE A 37 3.52 2.61 -2.63
C PHE A 37 4.46 3.76 -2.26
N THR A 38 4.73 4.63 -3.24
CA THR A 38 5.41 5.92 -3.04
C THR A 38 4.63 7.03 -3.73
N GLU A 39 4.95 8.28 -3.38
CA GLU A 39 4.38 9.48 -4.00
C GLU A 39 5.48 10.29 -4.68
N LYS A 40 5.42 10.42 -6.00
CA LYS A 40 6.36 11.21 -6.80
C LYS A 40 5.57 12.13 -7.73
N ASN A 41 5.92 13.41 -7.78
CA ASN A 41 5.29 14.40 -8.67
C ASN A 41 3.76 14.45 -8.57
N ASN A 42 3.22 14.36 -7.34
CA ASN A 42 1.78 14.36 -7.06
C ASN A 42 1.02 13.14 -7.64
N GLU A 43 1.75 12.06 -7.96
CA GLU A 43 1.20 10.77 -8.39
C GLU A 43 1.54 9.67 -7.39
N ILE A 44 0.58 8.78 -7.15
CA ILE A 44 0.78 7.57 -6.33
C ILE A 44 1.28 6.45 -7.24
N ILE A 45 2.48 5.96 -6.97
CA ILE A 45 3.08 4.85 -7.70
C ILE A 45 2.98 3.59 -6.85
N LEU A 46 2.27 2.59 -7.37
CA LEU A 46 2.14 1.27 -6.76
C LEU A 46 3.40 0.45 -7.05
N LEU A 47 4.10 0.04 -6.00
CA LEU A 47 5.39 -0.67 -6.12
C LEU A 47 5.20 -2.19 -6.08
N LEU A 48 4.39 -2.66 -5.13
CA LEU A 48 4.24 -4.08 -4.86
C LEU A 48 2.88 -4.38 -4.21
N ASN A 49 2.15 -5.35 -4.77
CA ASN A 49 1.03 -6.00 -4.09
C ASN A 49 1.58 -7.22 -3.34
N ALA A 50 1.62 -7.13 -2.02
CA ALA A 50 2.20 -8.13 -1.13
C ALA A 50 1.10 -8.92 -0.38
N GLY A 51 1.43 -10.16 -0.06
CA GLY A 51 0.54 -11.13 0.57
C GLY A 51 0.58 -11.09 2.10
N ASP A 52 0.87 -12.26 2.68
CA ASP A 52 0.76 -12.53 4.12
C ASP A 52 1.86 -11.86 4.96
N LYS A 53 1.63 -11.81 6.29
CA LYS A 53 2.52 -11.14 7.25
C LYS A 53 3.94 -11.73 7.26
N ASP A 54 4.10 -13.01 6.97
CA ASP A 54 5.37 -13.72 7.08
C ASP A 54 6.40 -13.27 6.03
N THR A 55 5.95 -12.69 4.90
CA THR A 55 6.84 -12.16 3.87
C THR A 55 7.11 -10.66 4.01
N GLN A 56 6.51 -9.99 5.02
CA GLN A 56 6.51 -8.53 5.14
C GLN A 56 7.92 -7.91 5.05
N SER A 57 8.90 -8.45 5.78
CA SER A 57 10.26 -7.90 5.76
C SER A 57 10.93 -8.01 4.39
N LYS A 58 10.69 -9.11 3.67
CA LYS A 58 11.20 -9.32 2.31
C LYS A 58 10.51 -8.37 1.32
N ASP A 59 9.22 -8.18 1.49
CA ASP A 59 8.42 -7.28 0.64
C ASP A 59 8.81 -5.81 0.86
N ILE A 60 9.08 -5.39 2.10
CA ILE A 60 9.63 -4.05 2.42
C ILE A 60 10.97 -3.84 1.71
N LYS A 61 11.89 -4.81 1.82
CA LYS A 61 13.21 -4.70 1.18
C LYS A 61 13.08 -4.54 -0.33
N LYS A 62 12.25 -5.37 -0.98
CA LYS A 62 12.00 -5.28 -2.42
C LYS A 62 11.35 -3.95 -2.81
N ALA A 63 10.39 -3.47 -2.02
CA ALA A 63 9.74 -2.19 -2.30
C ALA A 63 10.69 -1.00 -2.13
N LEU A 64 11.65 -1.06 -1.20
CA LEU A 64 12.73 -0.06 -1.08
C LEU A 64 13.62 -0.05 -2.32
N GLU A 65 14.06 -1.22 -2.80
CA GLU A 65 14.88 -1.34 -4.01
C GLU A 65 14.18 -0.72 -5.23
N ILE A 66 12.90 -1.06 -5.47
CA ILE A 66 12.11 -0.48 -6.57
C ILE A 66 11.92 1.03 -6.39
N MET A 67 11.67 1.48 -5.15
CA MET A 67 11.52 2.91 -4.86
C MET A 67 12.80 3.67 -5.18
N GLU A 68 13.96 3.17 -4.75
CA GLU A 68 15.25 3.80 -5.05
C GLU A 68 15.48 3.92 -6.55
N GLU A 69 15.10 2.92 -7.34
CA GLU A 69 15.15 3.01 -8.81
C GLU A 69 14.24 4.09 -9.38
N ILE A 70 13.06 4.31 -8.80
CA ILE A 70 12.15 5.37 -9.21
C ILE A 70 12.69 6.76 -8.87
N TYR A 71 13.49 6.92 -7.81
CA TYR A 71 14.03 8.22 -7.37
C TYR A 71 15.46 8.51 -7.83
N LYS A 72 16.11 7.58 -8.53
CA LYS A 72 17.26 7.91 -9.37
C LYS A 72 16.85 8.94 -10.43
#